data_AF-A0A7J7MXL3-F1
#
_entry.id   AF-A0A7J7MXL3-F1
#
_cell.length_a   1.000
_cell.length_b   1.000
_cell.length_c   1.000
_cell.angle_alpha   90.00
_cell.angle_beta   90.00
_cell.angle_gamma   90.00
#
_symmetry.space_group_name_H-M   'P 1'
#
loop_
_entity.id
_entity.type
_entity.pdbx_description
1 polymer ?
#
loop_
_entity_poly.entity_id
_entity_poly.type
_entity_poly.pdbx_seq_one_letter_code
_entity_poly.pdbx_strand_id
1 'polypeptide(L)' 'MYTKYDNAEVARMIFDNMAVKNSMSRNTIIDGYMRNGGVDEGIDLFDRMPVRDKVSWNAVISGFIKKDCFEELGLV' A
#
# COMPACT_ATOMS: atom_id res chain seq x y z
N MET A 1 7.30 2.07 10.56
CA MET A 1 7.28 3.42 11.18
C MET A 1 6.80 4.49 10.19
N TYR A 2 5.67 4.28 9.50
CA TYR A 2 4.98 5.35 8.74
C TYR A 2 3.45 5.20 8.74
N THR A 3 2.91 4.02 9.07
CA THR A 3 1.48 3.67 8.94
C THR A 3 0.62 3.95 10.18
N LYS A 4 1.13 4.66 11.20
CA LYS A 4 0.34 4.91 12.42
C LYS A 4 -0.64 6.08 12.29
N TYR A 5 -0.53 6.93 11.25
CA TYR A 5 -1.42 8.05 11.05
C TYR A 5 -1.77 8.20 9.57
N ASP A 6 -2.90 7.63 9.19
CA ASP A 6 -3.98 8.14 8.30
C ASP A 6 -3.65 9.03 7.09
N ASN A 7 -2.41 9.11 6.62
CA ASN A 7 -2.01 10.05 5.59
C ASN A 7 -1.09 9.36 4.59
N ALA A 8 -1.71 8.50 3.78
CA ALA A 8 -1.06 7.83 2.66
C ALA A 8 -0.38 8.84 1.71
N GLU A 9 -0.93 10.05 1.57
CA GLU A 9 -0.34 11.15 0.80
C GLU A 9 1.00 11.62 1.39
N VAL A 10 1.09 11.78 2.71
CA VAL A 10 2.34 12.18 3.37
C VAL A 10 3.39 11.06 3.26
N ALA A 11 2.97 9.81 3.45
CA ALA A 11 3.85 8.66 3.23
C ALA A 11 4.36 8.62 1.79
N ARG A 12 3.52 8.97 0.81
CA ARG A 12 3.88 9.06 -0.60
C ARG A 12 4.85 10.20 -0.87
N MET A 13 4.60 11.39 -0.34
CA MET A 13 5.47 12.55 -0.50
C MET A 13 6.88 12.28 0.05
N ILE A 14 6.98 11.64 1.22
CA ILE A 14 8.26 11.25 1.81
C ILE A 14 8.96 10.21 0.93
N PHE A 15 8.22 9.23 0.42
CA PHE A 15 8.78 8.21 -0.46
C PHE A 15 9.28 8.76 -1.79
N ASP A 16 8.54 9.68 -2.40
CA ASP A 16 8.96 10.29 -3.65
C ASP A 16 10.22 11.13 -3.47
N ASN A 17 10.41 11.73 -2.28
CA ASN A 17 11.62 12.44 -1.87
C ASN A 17 12.75 11.53 -1.34
N MET A 18 12.55 10.21 -1.19
CA MET A 18 13.62 9.31 -0.79
C MET A 18 14.60 9.06 -1.95
N ALA A 19 15.87 9.43 -1.75
CA ALA A 19 16.97 9.16 -2.69
C ALA A 19 17.19 7.66 -2.95
N VAL A 20 16.85 6.81 -1.98
CA VAL A 20 16.93 5.34 -2.09
C VAL A 20 15.62 4.71 -1.64
N LYS A 21 14.88 4.12 -2.59
CA LYS A 21 13.62 3.41 -2.36
C LYS A 21 13.91 1.92 -2.20
N ASN A 22 13.89 1.43 -0.96
CA ASN A 22 14.09 0.01 -0.66
C ASN A 22 12.75 -0.78 -0.68
N SER A 23 12.81 -2.11 -0.71
CA SER A 23 11.60 -2.95 -0.75
C SER A 23 10.68 -2.72 0.45
N MET A 24 11.25 -2.50 1.64
CA MET A 24 10.49 -2.24 2.87
C MET A 24 9.65 -0.94 2.79
N SER A 25 10.21 0.14 2.26
CA SER A 25 9.50 1.43 2.11
C SER A 25 8.35 1.32 1.10
N ARG A 26 8.56 0.62 -0.02
CA ARG A 26 7.48 0.30 -0.97
C ARG A 26 6.37 -0.52 -0.33
N ASN A 27 6.71 -1.58 0.40
CA ASN A 27 5.75 -2.43 1.08
C ASN A 27 4.91 -1.65 2.10
N THR A 28 5.54 -0.71 2.80
CA THR A 28 4.86 0.15 3.79
C THR A 28 3.81 1.05 3.14
N ILE A 29 4.09 1.55 1.93
CA ILE A 29 3.18 2.44 1.19
C ILE A 29 2.07 1.64 0.53
N ILE A 30 2.38 0.48 -0.03
CA ILE A 30 1.38 -0.46 -0.55
C ILE A 30 0.40 -0.80 0.57
N ASP A 31 0.87 -1.17 1.78
CA ASP A 31 -0.01 -1.41 2.93
C ASP A 31 -0.85 -0.18 3.30
N GLY A 32 -0.28 1.02 3.24
CA GLY A 32 -1.00 2.28 3.48
C GLY A 32 -2.14 2.51 2.48
N TYR A 33 -1.87 2.35 1.19
CA TYR A 33 -2.85 2.48 0.11
C TYR A 33 -3.96 1.44 0.22
N MET A 34 -3.58 0.18 0.44
CA MET A 34 -4.49 -0.94 0.61
C MET A 34 -5.45 -0.79 1.81
N ARG A 35 -5.03 -0.06 2.85
CA ARG A 35 -5.84 0.17 4.07
C ARG A 35 -6.75 1.38 3.99
N ASN A 36 -6.42 2.36 3.15
CA ASN A 36 -7.14 3.61 3.03
C ASN A 36 -8.08 3.65 1.80
N GLY A 37 -8.37 2.50 1.20
CA GLY A 37 -9.26 2.40 0.03
C GLY A 37 -8.60 2.72 -1.31
N GLY A 38 -7.36 3.22 -1.33
CA GLY A 38 -6.55 3.46 -2.53
C GLY A 38 -5.93 2.17 -3.08
N VAL A 39 -6.74 1.12 -3.23
CA VAL A 39 -6.27 -0.21 -3.66
C VAL A 39 -5.61 -0.14 -5.03
N ASP A 40 -6.16 0.65 -5.95
CA ASP A 40 -5.65 0.79 -7.31
C ASP A 40 -4.25 1.44 -7.33
N GLU A 41 -4.02 2.46 -6.51
CA GLU A 41 -2.69 3.08 -6.33
C GLU A 41 -1.68 2.12 -5.67
N GLY A 42 -2.16 1.31 -4.72
CA GLY A 42 -1.36 0.26 -4.10
C GLY A 42 -0.91 -0.81 -5.10
N ILE A 43 -1.80 -1.20 -6.02
CA ILE A 43 -1.52 -2.16 -7.10
C ILE A 43 -0.56 -1.56 -8.13
N ASP A 44 -0.78 -0.34 -8.60
CA ASP A 44 0.12 0.32 -9.54
C ASP A 44 1.54 0.42 -8.98
N LEU A 45 1.68 0.72 -7.68
CA LEU A 45 2.99 0.74 -7.03
C LEU A 45 3.63 -0.65 -6.93
N PHE A 46 2.83 -1.67 -6.61
CA PHE A 46 3.27 -3.07 -6.57
C PHE A 46 3.73 -3.57 -7.96
N ASP A 47 3.03 -3.19 -9.01
CA ASP A 47 3.37 -3.57 -10.38
C ASP A 47 4.68 -2.94 -10.85
N ARG A 48 4.93 -1.70 -10.43
CA ARG A 48 6.19 -0.98 -10.69
C ARG A 48 7.38 -1.49 -9.85
N MET A 49 7.19 -2.44 -8.92
CA MET A 49 8.30 -3.00 -8.16
C MET A 49 9.16 -3.92 -9.04
N PRO A 50 10.48 -3.65 -9.19
CA PRO A 50 11.36 -4.52 -9.97
C PRO A 50 11.61 -5.87 -9.28
N VAL A 51 11.49 -5.92 -7.94
CA VAL A 51 11.65 -7.14 -7.14
C VAL A 51 10.52 -7.17 -6.13
N ARG A 52 9.69 -8.22 -6.21
CA ARG A 52 8.55 -8.47 -5.32
C ARG A 52 8.95 -9.53 -4.31
N ASP A 53 8.88 -9.19 -3.03
CA ASP A 53 9.15 -10.11 -1.92
C ASP A 53 7.86 -10.67 -1.31
N LYS A 54 7.97 -11.62 -0.39
CA LYS A 54 6.79 -12.22 0.29
C LYS A 54 5.94 -11.16 1.00
N VAL A 55 6.57 -10.09 1.49
CA VAL A 55 5.87 -9.02 2.21
C VAL A 55 5.02 -8.19 1.25
N SER A 56 5.52 -7.89 0.05
CA SER A 56 4.77 -7.17 -1.00
C SER A 56 3.50 -7.92 -1.43
N TRP A 57 3.58 -9.23 -1.64
CA TRP A 57 2.42 -10.08 -1.94
C TRP A 57 1.43 -10.14 -0.79
N ASN A 58 1.91 -10.30 0.45
CA ASN A 58 1.05 -10.32 1.64
C ASN A 58 0.29 -9.00 1.81
N ALA A 59 0.91 -7.85 1.51
CA ALA A 59 0.26 -6.55 1.58
C ALA A 59 -0.87 -6.42 0.56
N VAL A 60 -0.66 -6.87 -0.67
CA VAL A 60 -1.69 -6.84 -1.73
C VAL A 60 -2.87 -7.75 -1.40
N ILE A 61 -2.59 -9.00 -1.01
CA ILE A 61 -3.63 -9.98 -0.68
C ILE A 61 -4.47 -9.50 0.51
N SER A 62 -3.82 -8.97 1.55
CA SER A 62 -4.53 -8.45 2.72
C SER A 62 -5.34 -7.18 2.43
N GLY A 63 -4.90 -6.36 1.47
CA GLY A 63 -5.67 -5.25 0.93
C GLY A 63 -6.94 -5.67 0.19
N PHE A 64 -6.83 -6.64 -0.73
CA PHE A 64 -7.99 -7.17 -1.46
C PHE A 64 -9.04 -7.78 -0.54
N ILE A 65 -8.62 -8.59 0.44
CA ILE A 65 -9.55 -9.19 1.42
C ILE A 65 -10.32 -8.10 2.18
N LYS A 66 -9.67 -6.99 2.51
CA LYS A 66 -10.34 -5.87 3.15
C LYS A 66 -11.31 -5.16 2.23
N LYS A 67 -10.92 -4.88 0.97
CA LYS A 67 -11.82 -4.25 -0.01
C LYS A 67 -13.10 -5.06 -0.20
N ASP A 68 -12.96 -6.37 -0.39
CA ASP A 68 -14.09 -7.30 -0.55
C ASP A 68 -15.01 -7.28 0.68
N CYS A 69 -14.44 -7.25 1.88
CA CYS A 69 -15.19 -7.11 3.14
C CYS A 69 -15.91 -5.76 3.27
N PHE A 70 -15.33 -4.65 2.80
CA PHE A 70 -16.03 -3.35 2.78
C PHE A 70 -17.18 -3.33 1.77
N GLU A 71 -17.02 -4.01 0.64
CA GLU A 71 -18.02 -4.15 -0.40
C GLU A 71 -19.21 -5.00 0.09
N GLU A 72 -18.94 -6.09 0.81
CA GLU A 72 -19.96 -6.95 1.45
C GLU A 72 -20.75 -6.22 2.54
N LEU A 73 -20.10 -5.27 3.24
CA LEU A 73 -20.74 -4.44 4.28
C LEU A 73 -21.48 -3.21 3.73
N GLY A 74 -21.46 -2.98 2.41
CA GLY A 74 -22.11 -1.83 1.77
C GLY A 74 -21.54 -0.47 2.19
N LEU A 75 -20.26 -0.42 2.57
CA LEU A 75 -19.58 0.77 3.09
C LEU A 75 -18.78 1.54 2.02
N VAL A 76 -19.09 1.35 0.74
CA VAL A 76 -18.44 2.03 -0.41
C VAL A 76 -19.43 2.93 -1.13
#